data_AF-A0A0R1TS32-F1
#
_entry.id   AF-A0A0R1TS32-F1
#
_cell.length_a   1.000
_cell.length_b   1.000
_cell.length_c   1.000
_cell.angle_alpha   90.00
_cell.angle_beta   90.00
_cell.angle_gamma   90.00
#
_symmetry.space_group_name_H-M   'P 1'
#
loop_
_entity.id
_entity.type
_entity.pdbx_description
1 polymer ?
#
loop_
_entity_poly.entity_id
_entity_poly.type
_entity_poly.pdbx_seq_one_letter_code
_entity_poly.pdbx_strand_id
1 'polypeptide(L)'
;MTQEQLAEKSGLSVNFISRLERTSDQNVSIKTLIKIAEAFEISLATLVSVSESTSEPTYLNPNVSELANRLEKLDNTKANEYSQTFLRILEISTEE
;
A
#
# COMPACT_ATOMS: atom_id res chain seq x y z
N MET A 1 0.31 -18.68 -5.29
CA MET A 1 0.06 -18.74 -6.75
C MET A 1 1.37 -19.16 -7.41
N THR A 2 1.34 -20.09 -8.36
CA THR A 2 2.54 -20.47 -9.15
C THR A 2 2.75 -19.52 -10.34
N GLN A 3 3.91 -19.58 -10.99
CA GLN A 3 4.19 -18.77 -12.20
C GLN A 3 3.25 -19.14 -13.35
N GLU A 4 2.89 -20.42 -13.47
CA GLU A 4 1.93 -20.92 -14.47
C GLU A 4 0.53 -20.37 -14.21
N GLN A 5 0.09 -20.38 -12.95
CA GLN A 5 -1.20 -19.81 -12.56
C GLN A 5 -1.25 -18.29 -12.79
N LEU A 6 -0.16 -17.57 -12.49
CA LEU A 6 -0.09 -16.14 -12.76
C LEU A 6 -0.09 -15.86 -14.27
N ALA A 7 0.64 -16.66 -15.06
CA ALA A 7 0.66 -16.56 -16.51
C ALA A 7 -0.75 -16.72 -17.10
N GLU A 8 -1.47 -17.76 -16.65
CA GLU A 8 -2.85 -18.03 -17.05
C GLU A 8 -3.78 -16.86 -16.72
N LYS A 9 -3.75 -16.39 -15.47
CA LYS A 9 -4.62 -15.29 -15.01
C LYS A 9 -4.30 -13.93 -15.63
N SER A 10 -3.03 -13.61 -15.86
CA SER A 10 -2.59 -12.30 -16.37
C SER A 10 -2.47 -12.22 -17.90
N GLY A 11 -2.54 -13.37 -18.59
CA GLY A 11 -2.25 -13.49 -20.02
C GLY A 11 -0.80 -13.16 -20.38
N LEU A 12 0.12 -13.30 -19.43
CA LEU A 12 1.57 -13.15 -19.63
C LEU A 12 2.20 -14.53 -19.87
N SER A 13 3.39 -14.57 -20.47
CA SER A 13 4.10 -15.85 -20.61
C SER A 13 4.82 -16.23 -19.31
N VAL A 14 4.88 -17.52 -19.00
CA VAL A 14 5.65 -18.05 -17.87
C VAL A 14 7.11 -17.58 -17.93
N ASN A 15 7.72 -17.59 -19.13
CA ASN A 15 9.08 -17.08 -19.33
C ASN A 15 9.21 -15.59 -19.01
N PHE A 16 8.21 -14.76 -19.32
CA PHE A 16 8.22 -13.35 -18.98
C PHE A 16 8.17 -13.14 -17.47
N ILE A 17 7.25 -13.81 -16.78
CA ILE A 17 7.13 -13.76 -15.31
C ILE A 17 8.42 -14.25 -14.65
N SER A 18 8.96 -15.37 -15.13
CA SER A 18 10.20 -15.94 -14.63
C SER A 18 11.42 -15.01 -14.79
N ARG A 19 11.48 -14.24 -15.89
CA ARG A 19 12.50 -13.18 -16.07
C ARG A 19 12.24 -11.97 -15.19
N LEU A 20 10.98 -11.57 -15.04
CA LEU A 20 10.56 -10.44 -14.22
C LEU A 20 10.97 -10.63 -12.76
N GLU A 21 10.80 -11.82 -12.20
CA GLU A 21 11.19 -12.11 -10.81
C GLU A 21 12.70 -12.22 -10.60
N ARG A 22 13.45 -12.59 -11.64
CA ARG A 22 14.91 -12.82 -11.55
C ARG A 22 15.75 -11.57 -11.77
N THR A 23 15.22 -10.54 -12.41
CA THR A 23 16.00 -9.39 -12.85
C THR A 23 15.42 -8.09 -12.30
N SER A 24 16.27 -7.23 -11.73
CA SER A 24 15.87 -5.99 -11.07
C SER A 24 15.83 -4.77 -12.00
N ASP A 25 16.19 -4.93 -13.27
CA ASP A 25 16.38 -3.85 -14.25
C ASP A 25 15.40 -3.93 -15.45
N GLN A 26 14.37 -4.77 -15.36
CA GLN A 26 13.37 -4.88 -16.43
C GLN A 26 12.53 -3.59 -16.52
N ASN A 27 12.53 -2.97 -17.70
CA ASN A 27 11.60 -1.87 -18.00
C ASN A 27 10.21 -2.43 -18.34
N VAL A 28 9.33 -2.49 -17.34
CA VAL A 28 7.99 -3.08 -17.45
C VAL A 28 6.95 -1.99 -17.67
N SER A 29 6.06 -2.20 -18.64
CA SER A 29 4.98 -1.24 -18.89
C SER A 29 3.94 -1.23 -17.76
N ILE A 30 3.34 -0.07 -17.49
CA ILE A 30 2.24 0.05 -16.52
C ILE A 30 1.08 -0.89 -16.85
N LYS A 31 0.76 -1.10 -18.14
CA LYS A 31 -0.28 -2.05 -18.57
C LYS A 31 0.01 -3.48 -18.11
N THR A 32 1.28 -3.87 -18.10
CA THR A 32 1.72 -5.18 -17.59
C THR A 32 1.54 -5.26 -16.08
N LEU A 33 1.90 -4.21 -15.34
CA LEU A 33 1.69 -4.16 -13.89
C LEU A 33 0.20 -4.25 -13.52
N ILE A 34 -0.68 -3.58 -14.28
CA ILE A 34 -2.13 -3.67 -14.10
C ILE A 34 -2.61 -5.11 -14.26
N LYS A 35 -2.20 -5.82 -15.32
CA LYS A 35 -2.56 -7.23 -15.53
C LYS A 35 -2.11 -8.14 -14.38
N ILE A 36 -0.94 -7.87 -13.81
CA ILE A 36 -0.44 -8.60 -12.66
C ILE A 36 -1.32 -8.30 -11.43
N ALA A 37 -1.62 -7.02 -11.15
CA ALA A 37 -2.48 -6.63 -10.03
C ALA A 37 -3.88 -7.26 -10.13
N GLU A 38 -4.49 -7.25 -11.32
CA GLU A 38 -5.78 -7.89 -11.61
C GLU A 38 -5.73 -9.40 -11.37
N ALA A 39 -4.65 -10.08 -11.78
CA ALA A 39 -4.48 -11.52 -11.56
C ALA A 39 -4.35 -11.88 -10.06
N PHE A 40 -3.83 -10.96 -9.25
CA PHE A 40 -3.77 -11.06 -7.78
C PHE A 40 -5.02 -10.54 -7.08
N GLU A 41 -6.00 -9.98 -7.81
CA GLU A 41 -7.23 -9.41 -7.27
C GLU A 41 -6.95 -8.26 -6.26
N ILE A 42 -5.89 -7.48 -6.52
CA ILE A 42 -5.49 -6.31 -5.71
C ILE A 42 -5.44 -5.05 -6.56
N SER A 43 -5.39 -3.89 -5.91
CA SER A 43 -5.17 -2.62 -6.61
C SER A 43 -3.73 -2.48 -7.12
N LEU A 44 -3.52 -1.71 -8.19
CA LEU A 44 -2.16 -1.39 -8.66
C LEU A 44 -1.34 -0.71 -7.56
N ALA A 45 -1.94 0.15 -6.75
CA ALA A 45 -1.29 0.83 -5.64
C ALA A 45 -0.74 -0.17 -4.60
N THR A 46 -1.50 -1.22 -4.29
CA THR A 46 -1.07 -2.32 -3.41
C THR A 46 0.06 -3.14 -4.02
N LEU A 47 0.06 -3.35 -5.34
CA LEU A 47 1.12 -4.10 -6.02
C LEU A 47 2.46 -3.36 -5.98
N VAL A 48 2.44 -2.03 -6.14
CA VAL A 48 3.67 -1.19 -6.20
C VAL A 48 4.00 -0.51 -4.89
N SER A 49 3.19 -0.70 -3.84
CA SER A 49 3.53 -0.18 -2.53
C SER A 49 4.81 -0.87 -2.07
N VAL A 50 5.87 -0.07 -1.91
CA VAL A 50 7.04 -0.51 -1.17
C VAL A 50 6.53 -0.76 0.25
N SER A 51 6.47 -2.02 0.68
CA SER A 51 6.39 -2.27 2.10
C SER A 51 7.62 -1.59 2.69
N GLU A 52 7.43 -0.53 3.46
CA GLU A 52 8.46 0.02 4.35
C GLU A 52 8.84 -1.11 5.31
N SER A 53 9.66 -2.02 4.82
CA SER A 53 10.12 -3.22 5.50
C SER A 53 11.32 -2.82 6.36
N THR A 54 11.12 -1.78 7.16
CA THR A 54 12.01 -1.38 8.27
C THR A 54 11.23 -0.94 9.51
N SER A 55 9.91 -0.96 9.48
CA SER A 55 9.12 -0.94 10.72
C SER A 55 8.29 -2.21 10.74
N GLU A 56 8.50 -3.01 11.79
CA GLU A 56 7.63 -4.10 12.28
C GLU A 56 6.16 -3.92 11.86
N PRO A 57 5.39 -5.01 11.62
CA PRO A 57 3.96 -4.91 11.35
C PRO A 57 3.35 -4.01 12.41
N THR A 58 3.02 -2.78 12.01
CA THR A 58 2.46 -1.81 12.93
C THR A 58 1.04 -2.29 13.13
N TYR A 59 0.84 -3.13 14.15
CA TYR A 59 -0.43 -3.27 14.80
C TYR A 59 -0.76 -1.87 15.30
N LEU A 60 -1.39 -1.06 14.44
CA LEU A 60 -1.92 0.23 14.81
C LEU A 60 -2.78 -0.04 16.03
N ASN A 61 -2.42 0.58 17.15
CA ASN A 61 -3.18 0.49 18.38
C ASN A 61 -4.67 0.69 18.01
N PRO A 62 -5.60 -0.15 18.50
CA PRO A 62 -7.01 -0.09 18.09
C PRO A 62 -7.60 1.33 18.21
N ASN A 63 -7.11 2.14 19.16
CA ASN A 63 -7.53 3.53 19.32
C ASN A 63 -6.99 4.45 18.21
N VAL A 64 -5.79 4.21 17.69
CA VAL A 64 -5.23 4.95 16.55
C VAL A 64 -6.00 4.61 15.28
N SER A 65 -6.31 3.34 15.07
CA SER A 65 -7.14 2.88 13.94
C SER A 65 -8.56 3.47 13.99
N GLU A 66 -9.19 3.47 15.17
CA GLU A 66 -10.51 4.09 15.38
C GLU A 66 -10.46 5.61 15.16
N LEU A 67 -9.43 6.29 15.64
CA LEU A 67 -9.23 7.72 15.42
C LEU A 67 -9.09 8.03 13.93
N ALA A 68 -8.23 7.32 13.21
CA ALA A 68 -8.05 7.48 11.77
C ALA A 68 -9.37 7.27 11.02
N ASN A 69 -10.10 6.20 11.32
CA ASN A 69 -11.39 5.91 10.69
C ASN A 69 -12.43 7.01 10.93
N ARG A 70 -12.45 7.60 12.14
CA ARG A 70 -13.36 8.71 12.44
C ARG A 70 -13.00 9.98 11.69
N LEU A 71 -11.71 10.30 11.59
CA LEU A 71 -11.23 11.46 10.85
C LEU A 71 -11.55 11.35 9.34
N GLU A 72 -11.40 10.16 8.76
CA GLU A 72 -11.72 9.89 7.35
C GLU A 72 -13.20 10.09 7.00
N LYS A 73 -14.10 9.93 7.97
CA LYS A 73 -15.56 10.11 7.78
C LYS A 73 -16.01 11.58 7.86
N LEU A 74 -15.14 12.49 8.26
CA LEU A 74 -15.46 13.92 8.37
C LEU A 74 -15.23 14.65 7.04
N ASP A 75 -15.83 15.83 6.90
CA ASP A 75 -15.47 16.73 5.81
C ASP A 75 -14.01 17.20 5.97
N ASN A 76 -13.34 17.48 4.85
CA ASN A 76 -11.92 17.83 4.82
C ASN A 76 -11.55 19.01 5.73
N THR A 77 -12.47 19.96 5.92
CA THR A 77 -12.23 21.13 6.77
C THR A 77 -12.17 20.73 8.25
N LYS A 78 -13.17 19.98 8.73
CA LYS A 78 -13.18 19.50 10.12
C LYS A 78 -12.11 18.46 10.41
N ALA A 79 -11.87 17.54 9.47
CA ALA A 79 -10.80 16.56 9.60
C ALA A 79 -9.46 17.25 9.81
N ASN A 80 -9.14 18.26 8.98
CA ASN A 80 -7.92 19.03 9.10
C ASN A 80 -7.85 19.82 10.42
N GLU A 81 -8.93 20.49 10.84
CA GLU A 81 -8.97 21.24 12.11
C GLU A 81 -8.67 20.33 13.32
N TYR A 82 -9.28 19.14 13.36
CA TYR A 82 -9.08 18.20 14.45
C TYR A 82 -7.68 17.58 14.40
N SER A 83 -7.20 17.19 13.22
CA SER A 83 -5.82 16.71 13.05
C SER A 83 -4.79 17.71 13.55
N GLN A 84 -4.94 19.00 13.21
CA GLN A 84 -4.04 20.06 13.70
C GLN A 84 -4.07 20.22 15.22
N THR A 85 -5.26 20.07 15.82
CA THR A 85 -5.40 20.12 17.28
C THR A 85 -4.68 18.96 17.95
N PHE A 86 -4.84 17.74 17.43
CA PHE A 86 -4.12 16.56 17.95
C PHE A 86 -2.61 16.69 17.80
N LEU A 87 -2.13 17.18 16.66
CA LEU A 87 -0.70 17.42 16.44
C LEU A 87 -0.13 18.40 17.47
N ARG A 88 -0.84 19.50 17.76
CA ARG A 88 -0.44 20.46 18.79
C ARG A 88 -0.37 19.83 20.19
N ILE A 89 -1.32 18.97 20.53
CA ILE A 89 -1.30 18.25 21.83
C ILE A 89 -0.07 17.35 21.91
N LEU A 90 0.25 16.65 20.82
CA LEU A 90 1.43 15.78 20.76
C LEU A 90 2.74 16.57 20.91
N GLU A 91 2.86 17.70 20.22
CA GLU A 91 4.01 18.61 20.33
C GLU A 91 4.25 19.04 21.78
N ILE A 92 3.19 19.46 22.49
CA ILE A 92 3.27 19.85 23.91
C ILE A 92 3.73 18.66 24.78
N SER A 93 3.22 17.45 24.52
CA SER A 93 3.55 16.26 25.32
C SER A 93 4.97 15.72 25.10
N THR A 94 5.68 16.21 24.07
CA THR A 94 7.07 15.81 23.76
C THR A 94 8.13 16.76 24.29
N GLU A 95 7.72 17.89 24.89
CA GLU A 95 8.63 18.89 25.47
C GLU A 95 8.86 18.73 26.99
N GLU A 96 8.22 17.75 27.65
CA GLU A 96 8.49 17.29 29.03
C GLU A 96 9.41 16.04 29.05
#